data_AF-A0A6C0D8N9-F1
#
_entry.id   AF-A0A6C0D8N9-F1
#
_cell.length_a   1.000
_cell.length_b   1.000
_cell.length_c   1.000
_cell.angle_alpha   90.00
_cell.angle_beta   90.00
_cell.angle_gamma   90.00
#
_symmetry.space_group_name_H-M   'P 1'
#
loop_
_entity.id
_entity.type
_entity.pdbx_description
1 polymer ?
#
loop_
_entity_poly.entity_id
_entity_poly.type
_entity_poly.pdbx_seq_one_letter_code
_entity_poly.pdbx_strand_id
1 'polypeptide(L)' 'MISKYINVPVFIASLIVGLLIIWFTMQNDLRKIYVYPTPENVDVLQYRDKAGNCFSYKQVDTACPKSESKLAKIPVQV' A
#
# COMPACT_ATOMS: atom_id res chain seq x y z
N MET A 1 -17.36 28.44 30.44
CA MET A 1 -18.70 28.09 29.90
C MET A 1 -18.70 28.27 28.38
N ILE A 2 -18.23 27.26 27.64
CA ILE A 2 -18.14 27.31 26.15
C ILE A 2 -19.51 27.11 25.50
N SER A 3 -20.43 26.45 26.19
CA SER A 3 -21.82 26.23 25.81
C SER A 3 -22.65 27.52 25.64
N LYS A 4 -22.15 28.69 26.06
CA LYS A 4 -22.79 29.99 25.78
C LYS A 4 -22.51 30.50 24.36
N TYR A 5 -21.46 30.00 23.71
CA TYR A 5 -21.00 30.46 22.39
C TYR A 5 -21.21 29.42 21.29
N ILE A 6 -21.33 28.13 21.66
CA ILE A 6 -21.47 27.02 20.71
C ILE A 6 -22.79 26.31 20.94
N ASN A 7 -23.59 26.21 19.87
CA ASN A 7 -24.76 25.35 19.82
C ASN A 7 -24.31 23.90 19.57
N VAL A 8 -24.30 23.09 20.63
CA VAL A 8 -23.79 21.71 20.62
C VAL A 8 -24.50 20.81 19.59
N PRO A 9 -25.85 20.80 19.48
CA PRO A 9 -26.54 20.07 18.42
C PRO A 9 -26.08 20.43 17.00
N VAL A 10 -25.96 21.73 16.70
CA VAL A 10 -25.53 22.22 15.38
C VAL A 10 -24.08 21.84 15.10
N PHE A 11 -23.22 21.95 16.10
CA PHE A 11 -21.82 21.53 16.01
C PHE A 11 -21.71 20.04 15.66
N ILE A 12 -22.41 19.16 16.38
CA ILE A 12 -22.39 17.72 16.11
C ILE A 12 -22.97 17.41 14.73
N ALA A 13 -24.07 18.04 14.32
CA ALA A 13 -24.61 17.86 12.98
C ALA A 13 -23.61 18.25 11.89
N SER A 14 -22.94 19.40 12.04
CA SER A 14 -21.93 19.86 11.08
C SER A 14 -20.70 18.94 11.03
N LEU A 15 -20.27 18.38 12.17
CA LEU A 15 -19.16 17.44 12.25
C LEU A 15 -19.48 16.14 11.51
N ILE A 16 -20.69 15.59 11.71
CA ILE A 16 -21.14 14.38 11.02
C ILE A 16 -21.15 14.59 9.51
N VAL A 17 -21.70 15.73 9.05
CA VAL A 17 -21.71 16.06 7.62
C VAL A 17 -20.28 16.18 7.06
N GLY A 18 -19.37 16.83 7.78
CA GLY A 18 -17.96 16.93 7.38
C GLY A 18 -17.27 15.57 7.25
N LEU A 19 -17.48 14.67 8.22
CA LEU A 19 -16.93 13.32 8.19
C LEU A 19 -17.49 12.50 7.03
N LEU A 20 -18.78 12.62 6.73
CA LEU A 20 -19.40 11.96 5.59
C LEU A 20 -18.78 12.44 4.27
N ILE A 21 -18.58 13.75 4.10
CA ILE A 21 -17.95 14.31 2.88
C ILE A 21 -16.55 13.73 2.69
N ILE A 22 -15.72 13.69 3.73
CA ILE A 22 -14.38 13.11 3.67
C ILE A 22 -14.46 11.63 3.29
N TRP A 23 -15.38 10.88 3.91
CA TRP A 23 -15.57 9.46 3.62
C TRP A 23 -15.89 9.19 2.15
N PHE A 24 -16.81 9.97 1.56
CA PHE A 24 -17.19 9.83 0.15
C PHE A 24 -16.11 10.34 -0.83
N THR A 25 -15.34 11.37 -0.46
CA THR A 25 -14.39 12.02 -1.39
C THR A 25 -13.00 11.39 -1.37
N MET A 26 -12.55 10.82 -0.25
CA MET A 26 -11.18 10.31 -0.08
C MET A 26 -11.01 8.81 -0.39
N GLN A 27 -12.04 8.13 -0.90
CA GLN A 27 -11.96 6.71 -1.28
C GLN A 27 -10.94 6.41 -2.40
N ASN A 28 -10.53 7.40 -3.19
CA ASN A 28 -9.70 7.20 -4.37
C ASN A 28 -8.18 7.33 -4.15
N ASP A 29 -7.72 7.68 -2.95
CA ASP A 29 -6.28 7.95 -2.69
C ASP A 29 -5.45 6.71 -2.33
N LEU A 30 -6.01 5.50 -2.47
CA LEU A 30 -5.23 4.27 -2.38
C LEU A 30 -4.35 4.11 -3.62
N ARG A 31 -3.22 4.83 -3.65
CA ARG A 31 -2.19 4.66 -4.67
C ARG A 31 -1.62 3.25 -4.57
N LYS A 32 -1.98 2.40 -5.53
CA LYS A 32 -1.37 1.07 -5.66
C LYS A 32 0.09 1.24 -6.09
N ILE A 33 1.01 0.88 -5.20
CA ILE A 33 2.45 0.84 -5.49
C ILE A 33 2.80 -0.60 -5.81
N TYR A 34 3.37 -0.82 -6.99
CA TYR A 34 3.88 -2.14 -7.38
C TYR A 34 5.33 -2.25 -6.93
N VAL A 35 5.60 -3.21 -6.04
CA VAL A 35 6.94 -3.48 -5.51
C VAL A 35 7.36 -4.86 -5.95
N TYR A 36 8.54 -4.95 -6.56
CA TYR A 36 9.14 -6.23 -6.94
C TYR A 36 9.93 -6.83 -5.79
N PRO A 37 10.00 -8.17 -5.70
CA PRO A 37 10.86 -8.83 -4.73
C PRO A 37 12.34 -8.48 -5.00
N THR A 38 12.99 -7.91 -4.00
CA THR A 38 14.44 -7.68 -3.94
C THR A 38 14.99 -8.45 -2.74
N PRO A 39 16.30 -8.76 -2.73
CA PRO A 39 16.91 -9.46 -1.62
C PRO A 39 16.70 -8.81 -0.26
N GLU A 40 16.56 -7.48 -0.20
CA GLU A 40 16.33 -6.77 1.06
C GLU A 40 14.88 -6.77 1.52
N ASN A 41 13.90 -6.91 0.61
CA ASN A 41 12.48 -6.72 0.92
C ASN A 41 11.67 -8.04 0.96
N VAL A 42 12.26 -9.12 0.48
CA VAL A 42 11.57 -10.41 0.28
C VAL A 42 11.02 -11.03 1.58
N ASP A 43 11.71 -10.79 2.70
CA ASP A 43 11.39 -11.39 4.00
C ASP A 43 10.36 -10.55 4.77
N VAL A 44 10.15 -9.30 4.34
CA VAL A 44 9.29 -8.33 5.01
C VAL A 44 7.96 -8.15 4.27
N LEU A 45 7.93 -8.37 2.96
CA LEU A 45 6.77 -8.14 2.11
C LEU A 45 6.11 -9.44 1.64
N GLN A 46 4.78 -9.41 1.54
CA GLN A 46 4.00 -10.45 0.86
C GLN A 46 3.57 -9.95 -0.51
N TYR A 47 3.60 -10.85 -1.49
CA TYR A 47 3.27 -10.55 -2.87
C TYR A 47 1.93 -11.17 -3.22
N ARG A 48 1.14 -10.43 -4.01
CA ARG A 48 -0.17 -10.88 -4.47
C ARG A 48 -0.09 -11.21 -5.96
N ASP A 49 -0.46 -12.44 -6.32
CA ASP A 49 -0.53 -12.84 -7.72
C ASP A 49 -1.78 -12.25 -8.42
N LYS A 50 -1.89 -12.50 -9.73
CA LYS A 50 -3.05 -12.09 -10.53
C LYS A 50 -4.33 -12.87 -10.17
N ALA A 51 -4.21 -14.05 -9.55
CA ALA A 51 -5.34 -14.85 -9.08
C ALA A 51 -5.82 -14.40 -7.68
N GLY A 52 -5.12 -13.46 -7.05
CA GLY A 52 -5.44 -12.91 -5.74
C GLY A 52 -4.82 -13.65 -4.56
N ASN A 53 -3.97 -14.65 -4.79
CA ASN A 53 -3.29 -15.39 -3.72
C ASN A 53 -2.10 -14.58 -3.19
N CYS A 54 -1.95 -14.57 -1.86
CA CYS A 54 -0.80 -13.97 -1.18
C CYS A 54 0.27 -15.04 -0.92
N PHE A 55 1.52 -14.73 -1.23
CA PHE A 55 2.66 -15.63 -1.02
C PHE A 55 3.92 -14.84 -0.69
N SER A 56 4.90 -15.53 -0.10
CA SER A 56 6.20 -14.98 0.25
C SER A 56 7.29 -15.79 -0.44
N TYR A 57 8.30 -15.10 -0.96
CA TYR A 57 9.45 -15.77 -1.55
C TYR A 57 10.45 -16.13 -0.45
N LYS A 58 11.12 -17.27 -0.62
CA LYS A 58 12.23 -17.67 0.23
C LYS A 58 13.51 -17.61 -0.60
N GLN A 59 14.45 -16.77 -0.19
CA GLN A 59 15.76 -16.73 -0.82
C GLN A 59 16.59 -17.93 -0.41
N VAL A 60 17.39 -18.41 -1.36
CA VAL A 60 18.35 -19.48 -1.16
C VAL A 60 19.67 -19.03 -1.78
N ASP A 61 20.72 -19.00 -0.98
CA ASP A 61 22.06 -18.70 -1.46
C ASP A 61 22.52 -19.81 -2.41
N THR A 62 22.90 -19.42 -3.62
CA THR A 62 23.36 -20.34 -4.67
C THR A 62 24.57 -19.78 -5.37
N ALA A 63 25.39 -20.65 -5.97
CA ALA A 63 26.54 -20.22 -6.75
C ALA A 63 26.08 -19.47 -8.01
N CYS A 64 26.57 -18.25 -8.19
CA CYS A 64 26.24 -17.44 -9.36
C CYS A 64 26.70 -18.17 -10.65
N PRO A 65 25.80 -18.40 -11.62
CA PRO A 65 26.16 -19.11 -12.85
C PRO A 65 27.16 -18.28 -13.68
N LYS A 66 28.20 -18.94 -14.19
CA LYS A 66 29.24 -18.30 -15.04
C LYS A 66 28.73 -17.83 -16.41
N SER A 67 27.53 -18.23 -16.80
CA SER A 67 26.93 -17.94 -18.11
C SER A 67 25.84 -16.89 -17.96
N GLU A 68 26.00 -15.76 -18.66
CA GLU A 68 25.04 -14.65 -18.63
C GLU A 68 23.63 -15.03 -19.11
N SER A 69 23.52 -16.05 -19.97
CA SER A 69 22.23 -16.52 -20.49
C SER A 69 21.31 -17.12 -19.42
N LYS A 70 21.87 -17.47 -18.25
CA LYS A 70 21.13 -18.02 -17.11
C LYS A 70 20.75 -16.95 -16.09
N LEU A 71 21.17 -15.70 -16.29
CA LEU A 71 20.84 -14.58 -15.41
C LEU A 71 19.56 -13.90 -15.91
N ALA A 72 18.58 -13.76 -15.02
CA ALA A 72 17.38 -12.96 -15.31
C ALA A 72 17.76 -11.48 -15.32
N LYS A 73 17.58 -10.80 -16.47
CA LYS A 73 17.78 -9.35 -16.59
C LYS A 73 16.44 -8.65 -16.34
N ILE A 74 16.36 -7.89 -15.25
CA ILE A 74 15.20 -7.03 -14.95
C ILE A 74 15.52 -5.64 -15.51
N PRO A 75 14.75 -5.10 -16.47
CA PRO A 75 15.00 -3.78 -17.03
C PRO A 75 14.71 -2.67 -16.00
N VAL A 76 15.46 -1.58 -16.08
CA VAL A 76 15.17 -0.35 -15.31
C VAL A 76 13.82 0.21 -15.80
N GLN A 77 12.88 0.41 -14.87
CA GLN A 77 11.58 1.02 -15.17
C GLN A 77 11.70 2.53 -14.97
N VAL A 78 11.42 3.30 -16.02
CA VAL A 78 11.34 4.78 -16.01
C VAL A 78 9.88 5.20 -16.02
#